data_AF-A0A0D9X729-F1
#
_entry.id   AF-A0A0D9X729-F1
#
_cell.length_a   1.000
_cell.length_b   1.000
_cell.length_c   1.000
_cell.angle_alpha   90.00
_cell.angle_beta   90.00
_cell.angle_gamma   90.00
#
_symmetry.space_group_name_H-M   'P 1'
#
loop_
_entity.id
_entity.type
_entity.pdbx_description
1 polymer ?
#
loop_
_entity_poly.entity_id
_entity_poly.type
_entity_poly.pdbx_seq_one_letter_code
_entity_poly.pdbx_strand_id
1 'polypeptide(L)'
;MTRLIQLMAESSDLVLQVIKNSSAKDMLLECIAPLAEKAKQAHGELAILRNEVAGYRNTRSDFKEKLRDFLGHDPAIFEAKKQAEEQVLKLQAELTQLKDENKELIKAKDSPEKKLTHAIALNVKSHEQANYYKDKLETLSKKHEDLKKKAANELSAMKTKHNKEFMKMKAELEEARRMNAELCQAAEPILDNLHAANAESNTSSLQSVIEHLLLAPARLKKIILESASVACGQTLVVIKLLYPKLDLEPITSGYAEGTTDEKALEFLDQVDGMAQIMAKDALYPEEEDNA
;
A
#
# COMPACT_ATOMS: atom_id res chain seq x y z
N MET A 1 -60.59 160.45 -18.63
CA MET A 1 -61.10 159.76 -17.42
C MET A 1 -60.82 158.26 -17.46
N THR A 2 -61.01 157.57 -18.58
CA THR A 2 -60.78 156.11 -18.76
C THR A 2 -59.36 155.62 -18.44
N ARG A 3 -58.33 156.40 -18.79
CA ARG A 3 -56.91 156.03 -18.58
C ARG A 3 -56.47 156.03 -17.11
N LEU A 4 -57.09 156.87 -16.28
CA LEU A 4 -56.81 156.95 -14.83
C LEU A 4 -57.43 155.77 -14.07
N ILE A 5 -58.63 155.34 -14.48
CA ILE A 5 -59.33 154.18 -13.93
C ILE A 5 -58.57 152.89 -14.25
N GLN A 6 -58.05 152.78 -15.48
CA GLN A 6 -57.20 151.66 -15.92
C GLN A 6 -55.91 151.53 -15.08
N LEU A 7 -55.19 152.65 -14.86
CA LEU A 7 -53.98 152.67 -14.05
C LEU A 7 -54.23 152.31 -12.58
N MET A 8 -55.37 152.73 -12.01
CA MET A 8 -55.75 152.37 -10.64
C MET A 8 -56.12 150.89 -10.51
N ALA A 9 -56.78 150.30 -11.52
CA ALA A 9 -57.08 148.88 -11.56
C ALA A 9 -55.79 148.03 -11.69
N GLU A 10 -54.88 148.42 -12.59
CA GLU A 10 -53.58 147.75 -12.77
C GLU A 10 -52.70 147.86 -11.51
N SER A 11 -52.67 149.02 -10.87
CA SER A 11 -51.96 149.21 -9.59
C SER A 11 -52.57 148.36 -8.47
N SER A 12 -53.89 148.23 -8.41
CA SER A 12 -54.59 147.40 -7.41
C SER A 12 -54.32 145.92 -7.64
N ASP A 13 -54.36 145.45 -8.89
CA ASP A 13 -54.05 144.05 -9.24
C ASP A 13 -52.59 143.71 -8.94
N LEU A 14 -51.66 144.62 -9.21
CA LEU A 14 -50.25 144.45 -8.89
C LEU A 14 -50.03 144.33 -7.37
N VAL A 15 -50.68 145.16 -6.56
CA VAL A 15 -50.61 145.06 -5.09
C VAL A 15 -51.16 143.71 -4.61
N LEU A 16 -52.30 143.27 -5.16
CA LEU A 16 -52.91 141.98 -4.83
C LEU A 16 -52.01 140.80 -5.22
N GLN A 17 -51.30 140.90 -6.34
CA GLN A 17 -50.33 139.91 -6.80
C GLN A 17 -49.07 139.88 -5.93
N VAL A 18 -48.57 141.04 -5.48
CA VAL A 18 -47.45 141.14 -4.54
C VAL A 18 -47.81 140.50 -3.20
N ILE A 19 -49.02 140.73 -2.69
CA ILE A 19 -49.49 140.13 -1.43
C ILE A 19 -49.61 138.61 -1.57
N LYS A 20 -50.20 138.10 -2.67
CA LYS A 20 -50.27 136.65 -2.96
C LYS A 20 -48.88 136.02 -3.10
N ASN A 21 -47.96 136.70 -3.76
CA ASN A 21 -46.58 136.23 -3.90
C ASN A 21 -45.83 136.24 -2.56
N SER A 22 -46.07 137.24 -1.71
CA SER A 22 -45.49 137.30 -0.36
C SER A 22 -46.02 136.14 0.51
N SER A 23 -47.33 135.91 0.52
CA SER A 23 -47.89 134.80 1.30
C SER A 23 -47.46 133.44 0.77
N ALA A 24 -47.31 133.28 -0.55
CA ALA A 24 -46.75 132.06 -1.15
C ALA A 24 -45.28 131.85 -0.76
N LYS A 25 -44.49 132.93 -0.71
CA LYS A 25 -43.11 132.88 -0.24
C LYS A 25 -43.02 132.46 1.23
N ASP A 26 -43.88 133.01 2.09
CA ASP A 26 -43.89 132.67 3.51
C ASP A 26 -44.32 131.22 3.74
N MET A 27 -45.34 130.73 3.01
CA MET A 27 -45.72 129.30 3.03
C MET A 27 -44.58 128.40 2.52
N LEU A 28 -43.82 128.81 1.51
CA LEU A 28 -42.66 128.06 1.03
C LEU A 28 -41.54 128.03 2.07
N LEU A 29 -41.27 129.15 2.75
CA LEU A 29 -40.26 129.20 3.83
C LEU A 29 -40.67 128.32 5.01
N GLU A 30 -41.96 128.34 5.40
CA GLU A 30 -42.52 127.48 6.44
C GLU A 30 -42.44 125.99 6.05
N CYS A 31 -42.59 125.66 4.77
CA CYS A 31 -42.38 124.30 4.27
C CYS A 31 -40.90 123.88 4.21
N ILE A 32 -39.98 124.79 3.85
CA ILE A 32 -38.56 124.47 3.65
C ILE A 32 -37.81 124.33 4.97
N ALA A 33 -38.16 125.09 6.01
CA ALA A 33 -37.50 125.03 7.32
C ALA A 33 -37.43 123.60 7.92
N PRO A 34 -38.54 122.83 8.04
CA PRO A 34 -38.48 121.46 8.56
C PRO A 34 -37.75 120.49 7.62
N LEU A 35 -37.78 120.74 6.30
CA LEU A 35 -37.01 119.96 5.31
C LEU A 35 -35.50 120.16 5.47
N ALA A 36 -35.06 121.40 5.69
CA ALA A 36 -33.66 121.73 5.92
C ALA A 36 -33.12 121.11 7.22
N GLU A 37 -33.94 121.08 8.27
CA GLU A 37 -33.55 120.46 9.55
C GLU A 37 -33.48 118.93 9.44
N LYS A 38 -34.46 118.29 8.76
CA LYS A 38 -34.39 116.85 8.44
C LYS A 38 -33.18 116.51 7.57
N ALA A 39 -32.82 117.36 6.62
CA ALA A 39 -31.64 117.16 5.78
C ALA A 39 -30.33 117.21 6.60
N LYS A 40 -30.21 118.14 7.55
CA LYS A 40 -29.07 118.19 8.47
C LYS A 40 -29.00 116.94 9.36
N GLN A 41 -30.14 116.52 9.92
CA GLN A 41 -30.21 115.32 10.75
C GLN A 41 -29.80 114.07 9.96
N ALA A 42 -30.36 113.87 8.77
CA ALA A 42 -30.01 112.76 7.88
C ALA A 42 -28.53 112.78 7.50
N HIS A 43 -27.94 113.96 7.31
CA HIS A 43 -26.51 114.08 7.02
C HIS A 43 -25.63 113.64 8.20
N GLY A 44 -26.05 113.93 9.44
CA GLY A 44 -25.39 113.47 10.66
C GLY A 44 -25.47 111.95 10.83
N GLU A 45 -26.65 111.36 10.62
CA GLU A 45 -26.85 109.90 10.68
C GLU A 45 -26.01 109.17 9.61
N LEU A 46 -25.94 109.71 8.39
CA LEU A 46 -25.08 109.16 7.33
C LEU A 46 -23.59 109.21 7.68
N ALA A 47 -23.13 110.24 8.39
CA ALA A 47 -21.75 110.34 8.83
C ALA A 47 -21.41 109.26 9.88
N ILE A 48 -22.33 108.99 10.83
CA ILE A 48 -22.19 107.93 11.82
C ILE A 48 -22.14 106.56 11.13
N LEU A 49 -23.10 106.27 10.26
CA LEU A 49 -23.19 105.00 9.54
C LEU A 49 -21.95 104.74 8.68
N ARG A 50 -21.40 105.79 8.05
CA ARG A 50 -20.16 105.70 7.27
C ARG A 50 -18.97 105.29 8.13
N ASN A 51 -18.86 105.81 9.35
CA ASN A 51 -17.79 105.46 10.28
C ASN A 51 -17.93 104.02 10.79
N GLU A 52 -19.15 103.57 11.09
CA GLU A 52 -19.42 102.17 11.46
C GLU A 52 -19.06 101.19 10.35
N VAL A 53 -19.47 101.48 9.11
CA VAL A 53 -19.12 100.65 7.94
C VAL A 53 -17.60 100.57 7.73
N ALA A 54 -16.87 101.67 7.98
CA ALA A 54 -15.41 101.66 7.94
C ALA A 54 -14.83 100.77 9.07
N GLY A 55 -15.37 100.88 10.29
CA GLY A 55 -15.00 100.02 11.42
C GLY A 55 -15.18 98.53 11.10
N TYR A 56 -16.35 98.13 10.60
CA TYR A 56 -16.62 96.74 10.21
C TYR A 56 -15.68 96.22 9.12
N ARG A 57 -15.32 97.06 8.13
CA ARG A 57 -14.36 96.67 7.09
C ARG A 57 -12.98 96.37 7.69
N ASN A 58 -12.52 97.20 8.61
CA ASN A 58 -11.24 97.02 9.27
C ASN A 58 -11.24 95.73 10.10
N THR A 59 -12.24 95.53 10.96
CA THR A 59 -12.33 94.30 11.77
C THR A 59 -12.40 93.04 10.93
N ARG A 60 -13.15 93.07 9.81
CA ARG A 60 -13.20 91.95 8.86
C ARG A 60 -11.85 91.69 8.19
N SER A 61 -11.11 92.75 7.85
CA SER A 61 -9.77 92.63 7.27
C SER A 61 -8.81 91.97 8.27
N ASP A 62 -8.77 92.47 9.51
CA ASP A 62 -7.92 91.94 10.58
C ASP A 62 -8.26 90.48 10.90
N PHE A 63 -9.54 90.14 10.93
CA PHE A 63 -9.98 88.75 11.13
C PHE A 63 -9.53 87.83 9.99
N LYS A 64 -9.63 88.30 8.74
CA LYS A 64 -9.17 87.54 7.57
C LYS A 64 -7.67 87.33 7.57
N GLU A 65 -6.89 88.31 8.03
CA GLU A 65 -5.44 88.20 8.18
C GLU A 65 -5.07 87.20 9.28
N LYS A 66 -5.67 87.33 10.47
CA LYS A 66 -5.46 86.36 11.56
C LYS A 66 -5.84 84.94 11.18
N LEU A 67 -6.94 84.73 10.43
CA LEU A 67 -7.30 83.41 9.91
C LEU A 67 -6.27 82.88 8.91
N ARG A 68 -5.69 83.75 8.07
CA ARG A 68 -4.63 83.36 7.16
C ARG A 68 -3.38 82.95 7.90
N ASP A 69 -3.04 83.61 9.00
CA ASP A 69 -1.89 83.24 9.84
C ASP A 69 -2.16 81.93 10.60
N PHE A 70 -3.37 81.75 11.14
CA PHE A 70 -3.76 80.54 11.87
C PHE A 70 -3.85 79.29 10.97
N LEU A 71 -4.33 79.48 9.73
CA LEU A 71 -4.41 78.43 8.71
C LEU A 71 -3.14 78.40 7.82
N GLY A 72 -2.24 79.35 8.04
CA GLY A 72 -1.04 79.58 7.26
C GLY A 72 0.04 78.60 7.66
N HIS A 73 -0.01 77.41 7.08
CA HIS A 73 1.16 76.55 6.82
C HIS A 73 2.16 76.53 7.98
N ASP A 74 1.79 75.93 9.11
CA ASP A 74 2.77 75.56 10.12
C ASP A 74 3.78 74.62 9.42
N PRO A 75 5.03 75.07 9.19
CA PRO A 75 6.02 74.28 8.47
C PRO A 75 6.29 72.95 9.18
N ALA A 76 6.11 72.90 10.49
CA ALA A 76 6.28 71.69 11.28
C ALA A 76 5.21 70.63 10.96
N ILE A 77 3.96 71.02 10.70
CA ILE A 77 2.88 70.09 10.34
C ILE A 77 3.11 69.53 8.93
N PHE A 78 3.57 70.36 8.00
CA PHE A 78 3.85 69.92 6.63
C PHE A 78 5.06 68.97 6.58
N GLU A 79 6.14 69.30 7.29
CA GLU A 79 7.30 68.42 7.47
C GLU A 79 6.92 67.10 8.17
N ALA A 80 6.14 67.16 9.26
CA ALA A 80 5.67 65.97 9.95
C ALA A 80 4.77 65.09 9.08
N LYS A 81 3.89 65.70 8.27
CA LYS A 81 3.07 64.99 7.29
C LYS A 81 3.93 64.33 6.22
N LYS A 82 4.90 65.04 5.65
CA LYS A 82 5.82 64.50 4.65
C LYS A 82 6.62 63.32 5.20
N GLN A 83 7.16 63.44 6.41
CA GLN A 83 7.86 62.34 7.08
C GLN A 83 6.94 61.15 7.35
N ALA A 84 5.69 61.38 7.77
CA ALA A 84 4.71 60.32 7.96
C ALA A 84 4.37 59.61 6.65
N GLU A 85 4.19 60.34 5.55
CA GLU A 85 3.96 59.77 4.21
C GLU A 85 5.15 58.94 3.73
N GLU A 86 6.39 59.43 3.91
CA GLU A 86 7.60 58.67 3.59
C GLU A 86 7.73 57.38 4.43
N GLN A 87 7.39 57.43 5.73
CA GLN A 87 7.38 56.23 6.57
C GLN A 87 6.30 55.24 6.14
N VAL A 88 5.11 55.70 5.76
CA VAL A 88 4.04 54.82 5.26
C VAL A 88 4.47 54.11 3.97
N LEU A 89 5.10 54.84 3.04
CA LEU A 89 5.65 54.25 1.82
C LEU A 89 6.73 53.21 2.11
N LYS A 90 7.64 53.52 3.04
CA LYS A 90 8.70 52.59 3.46
C LYS A 90 8.12 51.32 4.08
N LEU A 91 7.15 51.45 4.99
CA LEU A 91 6.46 50.32 5.61
C LEU A 91 5.70 49.48 4.58
N GLN A 92 5.06 50.10 3.59
CA GLN A 92 4.40 49.36 2.49
C GLN A 92 5.39 48.56 1.65
N ALA A 93 6.57 49.11 1.36
CA ALA A 93 7.62 48.40 0.64
C ALA A 93 8.13 47.19 1.44
N GLU A 94 8.42 47.38 2.74
CA GLU A 94 8.84 46.31 3.64
C GLU A 94 7.77 45.20 3.78
N LEU A 95 6.48 45.57 3.87
CA LEU A 95 5.37 44.61 3.92
C LEU A 95 5.29 43.76 2.65
N THR A 96 5.51 44.39 1.49
CA THR A 96 5.49 43.69 0.19
C THR A 96 6.67 42.73 0.09
N GLN A 97 7.87 43.17 0.47
CA GLN A 97 9.06 42.34 0.50
C GLN A 97 8.88 41.13 1.45
N LEU A 98 8.46 41.36 2.70
CA LEU A 98 8.22 40.29 3.67
C LEU A 98 7.16 39.30 3.18
N LYS A 99 6.12 39.78 2.49
CA LYS A 99 5.09 38.90 1.91
C LYS A 99 5.68 37.98 0.83
N ASP A 100 6.58 38.47 0.01
CA ASP A 100 7.23 37.67 -1.04
C ASP A 100 8.28 36.72 -0.46
N GLU A 101 9.08 37.16 0.52
CA GLU A 101 10.00 36.30 1.27
C GLU A 101 9.25 35.16 1.98
N ASN A 102 8.10 35.45 2.59
CA ASN A 102 7.30 34.44 3.27
C ASN A 102 6.71 33.41 2.29
N LYS A 103 6.31 33.82 1.07
CA LYS A 103 5.90 32.87 0.01
C LYS A 103 7.05 31.97 -0.41
N GLU A 104 8.26 32.52 -0.58
CA GLU A 104 9.44 31.72 -0.93
C GLU A 104 9.83 30.76 0.20
N LEU A 105 9.73 31.17 1.46
CA LEU A 105 9.91 30.30 2.62
C LEU A 105 8.90 29.15 2.65
N ILE A 106 7.62 29.42 2.34
CA ILE A 106 6.60 28.36 2.25
C ILE A 106 6.96 27.35 1.16
N LYS A 107 7.33 27.80 -0.05
CA LYS A 107 7.77 26.90 -1.13
C LYS A 107 9.04 26.12 -0.75
N ALA A 108 10.00 26.80 -0.13
CA ALA A 108 11.25 26.20 0.32
C ALA A 108 11.05 25.19 1.46
N LYS A 109 9.98 25.32 2.26
CA LYS A 109 9.58 24.37 3.30
C LYS A 109 8.83 23.16 2.72
N ASP A 110 7.90 23.39 1.79
CA ASP A 110 7.07 22.33 1.20
C ASP A 110 7.91 21.26 0.45
N SER A 111 9.00 21.68 -0.19
CA SER A 111 9.91 20.79 -0.93
C SER A 111 10.62 19.74 -0.04
N PRO A 112 11.38 20.11 1.01
CA PRO A 112 11.99 19.16 1.93
C PRO A 112 10.94 18.37 2.72
N GLU A 113 9.78 18.94 3.05
CA GLU A 113 8.69 18.23 3.72
C GLU A 113 8.13 17.09 2.84
N LYS A 114 7.93 17.34 1.54
CA LYS A 114 7.58 16.30 0.55
C LYS A 114 8.67 15.24 0.38
N LYS A 115 9.95 15.64 0.39
CA LYS A 115 11.07 14.69 0.30
C LYS A 115 11.15 13.80 1.55
N LEU A 116 10.94 14.39 2.73
CA LEU A 116 10.96 13.68 4.01
C LEU A 116 9.80 12.67 4.11
N THR A 117 8.58 13.08 3.75
CA THR A 117 7.42 12.17 3.73
C THR A 117 7.61 11.01 2.77
N HIS A 118 8.16 11.26 1.57
CA HIS A 118 8.51 10.19 0.63
C HIS A 118 9.58 9.23 1.17
N ALA A 119 10.64 9.76 1.79
CA ALA A 119 11.71 8.95 2.38
C ALA A 119 11.19 8.08 3.55
N ILE A 120 10.32 8.61 4.41
CA ILE A 120 9.67 7.85 5.49
C ILE A 120 8.84 6.72 4.90
N ALA A 121 8.02 6.98 3.88
CA ALA A 121 7.18 5.96 3.24
C ALA A 121 8.01 4.82 2.61
N LEU A 122 9.12 5.15 1.94
CA LEU A 122 10.05 4.15 1.40
C LEU A 122 10.70 3.32 2.51
N ASN A 123 11.11 3.95 3.60
CA ASN A 123 11.74 3.24 4.72
C ASN A 123 10.76 2.29 5.43
N VAL A 124 9.50 2.73 5.65
CA VAL A 124 8.44 1.87 6.20
C VAL A 124 8.19 0.65 5.31
N LYS A 125 8.04 0.87 3.99
CA LYS A 125 7.82 -0.23 3.03
C LYS A 125 9.01 -1.21 3.00
N SER A 126 10.23 -0.69 3.06
CA SER A 126 11.46 -1.50 3.15
C SER A 126 11.49 -2.33 4.43
N HIS A 127 11.13 -1.73 5.57
CA HIS A 127 11.08 -2.41 6.87
C HIS A 127 10.01 -3.51 6.92
N GLU A 128 8.82 -3.25 6.37
CA GLU A 128 7.75 -4.25 6.23
C GLU A 128 8.20 -5.45 5.37
N GLN A 129 8.87 -5.17 4.25
CA GLN A 129 9.40 -6.21 3.38
C GLN A 129 10.50 -7.04 4.07
N ALA A 130 11.38 -6.40 4.84
CA ALA A 130 12.40 -7.09 5.63
C ALA A 130 11.78 -8.01 6.68
N ASN A 131 10.74 -7.55 7.38
CA ASN A 131 10.00 -8.37 8.35
C ASN A 131 9.31 -9.57 7.67
N TYR A 132 8.69 -9.37 6.51
CA TYR A 132 8.10 -10.47 5.74
C TYR A 132 9.11 -11.56 5.37
N TYR A 133 10.31 -11.18 4.91
CA TYR A 133 11.35 -12.16 4.59
C TYR A 133 11.95 -12.82 5.83
N LYS A 134 12.04 -12.09 6.95
CA LYS A 134 12.45 -12.65 8.25
C LYS A 134 11.49 -13.73 8.72
N ASP A 135 10.17 -13.49 8.65
CA ASP A 135 9.15 -14.45 9.07
C ASP A 135 9.14 -15.69 8.16
N LYS A 136 9.31 -15.49 6.84
CA LYS A 136 9.49 -16.60 5.89
C LYS A 136 10.71 -17.44 6.21
N LEU A 137 11.84 -16.80 6.52
CA LEU A 137 13.08 -17.49 6.88
C LEU A 137 12.90 -18.29 8.18
N GLU A 138 12.26 -17.72 9.19
CA GLU A 138 11.96 -18.42 10.44
C GLU A 138 11.05 -19.64 10.20
N THR A 139 10.02 -19.47 9.38
CA THR A 139 9.10 -20.57 9.00
C THR A 139 9.84 -21.68 8.26
N LEU A 140 10.70 -21.33 7.30
CA LEU A 140 11.49 -22.29 6.54
C LEU A 140 12.51 -23.02 7.43
N SER A 141 13.13 -22.30 8.38
CA SER A 141 14.06 -22.86 9.37
C SER A 141 13.37 -23.91 10.26
N LYS A 142 12.17 -23.60 10.77
CA LYS A 142 11.36 -24.56 11.56
C LYS A 142 11.03 -25.82 10.75
N LYS A 143 10.55 -25.66 9.51
CA LYS A 143 10.26 -26.80 8.62
C LYS A 143 11.50 -27.65 8.33
N HIS A 144 12.66 -27.04 8.16
CA HIS A 144 13.91 -27.75 7.93
C HIS A 144 14.30 -28.63 9.13
N GLU A 145 14.24 -28.09 10.34
CA GLU A 145 14.53 -28.86 11.56
C GLU A 145 13.51 -29.99 11.78
N ASP A 146 12.22 -29.75 11.52
CA ASP A 146 11.19 -30.79 11.61
C ASP A 146 11.44 -31.93 10.61
N LEU A 147 11.76 -31.61 9.35
CA LEU A 147 12.09 -32.59 8.32
C LEU A 147 13.36 -33.38 8.68
N LYS A 148 14.39 -32.70 9.17
CA LYS A 148 15.64 -33.33 9.61
C LYS A 148 15.39 -34.31 10.75
N LYS A 149 14.56 -33.95 11.73
CA LYS A 149 14.15 -34.83 12.83
C LYS A 149 13.34 -36.03 12.32
N LYS A 150 12.40 -35.80 11.40
CA LYS A 150 11.60 -36.87 10.78
C LYS A 150 12.48 -37.85 10.01
N ALA A 151 13.38 -37.36 9.16
CA ALA A 151 14.32 -38.18 8.39
C ALA A 151 15.26 -39.00 9.29
N ALA A 152 15.77 -38.40 10.38
CA ALA A 152 16.60 -39.11 11.35
C ALA A 152 15.83 -40.25 12.04
N ASN A 153 14.57 -40.01 12.42
CA ASN A 153 13.72 -41.01 13.03
C ASN A 153 13.39 -42.15 12.06
N GLU A 154 13.00 -41.85 10.83
CA GLU A 154 12.71 -42.84 9.79
C GLU A 154 13.94 -43.70 9.47
N LEU A 155 15.12 -43.09 9.35
CA LEU A 155 16.37 -43.82 9.15
C LEU A 155 16.67 -44.77 10.32
N SER A 156 16.47 -44.32 11.56
CA SER A 156 16.67 -45.15 12.75
C SER A 156 15.70 -46.33 12.82
N ALA A 157 14.44 -46.11 12.44
CA ALA A 157 13.41 -47.14 12.38
C ALA A 157 13.74 -48.17 11.28
N MET A 158 14.13 -47.71 10.08
CA MET A 158 14.55 -48.56 8.97
C MET A 158 15.76 -49.41 9.34
N LYS A 159 16.80 -48.81 9.94
CA LYS A 159 18.00 -49.52 10.40
C LYS A 159 17.65 -50.62 11.42
N THR A 160 16.74 -50.32 12.34
CA THR A 160 16.29 -51.29 13.36
C THR A 160 15.50 -52.45 12.73
N LYS A 161 14.58 -52.16 11.81
CA LYS A 161 13.81 -53.17 11.06
C LYS A 161 14.73 -54.06 10.23
N HIS A 162 15.63 -53.46 9.45
CA HIS A 162 16.58 -54.19 8.61
C HIS A 162 17.50 -55.08 9.45
N ASN A 163 18.01 -54.57 10.57
CA ASN A 163 18.84 -55.38 11.48
C ASN A 163 18.06 -56.58 12.06
N LYS A 164 16.77 -56.40 12.39
CA LYS A 164 15.92 -57.50 12.85
C LYS A 164 15.72 -58.57 11.77
N GLU A 165 15.43 -58.17 10.54
CA GLU A 165 15.26 -59.07 9.40
C GLU A 165 16.56 -59.81 9.05
N PHE A 166 17.69 -59.10 9.08
CA PHE A 166 19.02 -59.68 8.87
C PHE A 166 19.33 -60.77 9.91
N MET A 167 19.06 -60.52 11.19
CA MET A 167 19.27 -61.52 12.24
C MET A 167 18.37 -62.75 12.07
N LYS A 168 17.13 -62.55 11.61
CA LYS A 168 16.21 -63.66 11.30
C LYS A 168 16.74 -64.52 10.15
N MET A 169 17.10 -63.90 9.02
CA MET A 169 17.68 -64.61 7.87
C MET A 169 18.96 -65.35 8.23
N LYS A 170 19.81 -64.75 9.09
CA LYS A 170 21.02 -65.41 9.58
C LYS A 170 20.68 -66.70 10.35
N ALA A 171 19.66 -66.68 11.20
CA ALA A 171 19.21 -67.87 11.92
C ALA A 171 18.64 -68.95 10.98
N GLU A 172 17.79 -68.55 10.03
CA GLU A 172 17.21 -69.45 9.01
C GLU A 172 18.30 -70.10 8.13
N LEU A 173 19.35 -69.35 7.77
CA LEU A 173 20.51 -69.88 7.02
C LEU A 173 21.31 -70.91 7.81
N GLU A 174 21.57 -70.66 9.10
CA GLU A 174 22.29 -71.62 9.95
C GLU A 174 21.48 -72.91 10.18
N GLU A 175 20.16 -72.81 10.27
CA GLU A 175 19.28 -73.98 10.32
C GLU A 175 19.32 -74.79 9.01
N ALA A 176 19.26 -74.12 7.85
CA ALA A 176 19.41 -74.77 6.56
C ALA A 176 20.77 -75.47 6.40
N ARG A 177 21.87 -74.83 6.86
CA ARG A 177 23.20 -75.44 6.88
C ARG A 177 23.25 -76.70 7.74
N ARG A 178 22.59 -76.70 8.90
CA ARG A 178 22.50 -77.87 9.78
C ARG A 178 21.74 -79.02 9.11
N MET A 179 20.55 -78.75 8.56
CA MET A 179 19.77 -79.78 7.85
C MET A 179 20.54 -80.36 6.66
N ASN A 180 21.30 -79.54 5.93
CA ASN A 180 22.14 -80.02 4.84
C ASN A 180 23.27 -80.94 5.33
N ALA A 181 23.92 -80.59 6.45
CA ALA A 181 24.95 -81.44 7.05
C ALA A 181 24.37 -82.79 7.51
N GLU A 182 23.18 -82.79 8.13
CA GLU A 182 22.46 -84.01 8.51
C GLU A 182 22.10 -84.87 7.29
N LEU A 183 21.68 -84.24 6.19
CA LEU A 183 21.40 -84.94 4.93
C LEU A 183 22.65 -85.59 4.33
N CYS A 184 23.78 -84.87 4.31
CA CYS A 184 25.06 -85.43 3.86
C CYS A 184 25.46 -86.65 4.72
N GLN A 185 25.39 -86.54 6.05
CA GLN A 185 25.68 -87.64 6.97
C GLN A 185 24.74 -88.84 6.77
N ALA A 186 23.45 -88.59 6.51
CA ALA A 186 22.49 -89.66 6.23
C ALA A 186 22.74 -90.35 4.87
N ALA A 187 23.38 -89.66 3.92
CA ALA A 187 23.70 -90.17 2.60
C ALA A 187 25.00 -91.01 2.56
N GLU A 188 25.97 -90.73 3.44
CA GLU A 188 27.24 -91.48 3.55
C GLU A 188 27.06 -93.01 3.63
N PRO A 189 26.24 -93.59 4.53
CA PRO A 189 26.07 -95.04 4.61
C PRO A 189 25.38 -95.62 3.36
N ILE A 190 24.59 -94.83 2.62
CA ILE A 190 24.00 -95.28 1.35
C ILE A 190 25.10 -95.43 0.29
N LEU A 191 26.02 -94.47 0.24
CA LEU A 191 27.17 -94.48 -0.67
C LEU A 191 28.13 -95.64 -0.33
N ASP A 192 28.43 -95.84 0.96
CA ASP A 192 29.30 -96.91 1.42
C ASP A 192 28.73 -98.30 1.11
N ASN A 193 27.43 -98.51 1.35
CA ASN A 193 26.75 -99.77 1.01
C ASN A 193 26.71 -100.01 -0.50
N LEU A 194 26.54 -98.96 -1.31
CA LEU A 194 26.60 -99.05 -2.77
C LEU A 194 28.01 -99.48 -3.24
N HIS A 195 29.06 -98.89 -2.66
CA HIS A 195 30.44 -99.26 -2.95
C HIS A 195 30.77 -100.70 -2.52
N ALA A 196 30.30 -101.14 -1.35
CA ALA A 196 30.48 -102.51 -0.86
C ALA A 196 29.74 -103.54 -1.72
N ALA A 197 28.50 -103.25 -2.15
CA ALA A 197 27.73 -104.12 -3.04
C ALA A 197 28.37 -104.29 -4.43
N ASN A 198 29.17 -103.32 -4.87
CA ASN A 198 29.94 -103.41 -6.11
C ASN A 198 31.25 -104.22 -5.96
N ALA A 199 31.71 -104.44 -4.72
CA ALA A 199 32.92 -105.20 -4.39
C ALA A 199 32.64 -106.65 -3.97
N GLU A 200 31.47 -106.95 -3.37
CA GLU A 200 31.04 -108.30 -3.01
C GLU A 200 29.57 -108.57 -3.39
N SER A 201 29.33 -109.65 -4.15
CA SER A 201 28.02 -110.09 -4.63
C SER A 201 27.19 -110.78 -3.53
N ASN A 202 26.82 -110.03 -2.49
CA ASN A 202 25.96 -110.54 -1.40
C ASN A 202 24.53 -110.00 -1.57
N THR A 203 23.57 -110.89 -1.84
CA THR A 203 22.16 -110.58 -2.17
C THR A 203 21.41 -109.75 -1.12
N SER A 204 21.85 -109.75 0.15
CA SER A 204 21.26 -108.94 1.23
C SER A 204 21.60 -107.45 1.16
N SER A 205 22.78 -107.06 0.65
CA SER A 205 23.16 -105.64 0.55
C SER A 205 22.44 -104.95 -0.61
N LEU A 206 22.22 -105.70 -1.71
CA LEU A 206 21.44 -105.27 -2.87
C LEU A 206 19.99 -104.95 -2.51
N GLN A 207 19.37 -105.72 -1.61
CA GLN A 207 17.99 -105.48 -1.20
C GLN A 207 17.83 -104.18 -0.38
N SER A 208 18.77 -103.90 0.52
CA SER A 208 18.84 -102.62 1.27
C SER A 208 19.11 -101.43 0.34
N VAL A 209 20.01 -101.59 -0.63
CA VAL A 209 20.28 -100.59 -1.69
C VAL A 209 19.03 -100.32 -2.53
N ILE A 210 18.27 -101.35 -2.90
CA ILE A 210 17.01 -101.21 -3.65
C ILE A 210 15.94 -100.47 -2.83
N GLU A 211 15.81 -100.78 -1.53
CA GLU A 211 14.85 -100.09 -0.63
C GLU A 211 15.20 -98.60 -0.48
N HIS A 212 16.49 -98.27 -0.32
CA HIS A 212 16.97 -96.90 -0.26
C HIS A 212 16.84 -96.16 -1.60
N LEU A 213 17.09 -96.85 -2.73
CA LEU A 213 16.89 -96.31 -4.08
C LEU A 213 15.41 -96.12 -4.43
N LEU A 214 14.48 -96.86 -3.82
CA LEU A 214 13.03 -96.65 -3.99
C LEU A 214 12.54 -95.41 -3.22
N LEU A 215 13.12 -95.13 -2.04
CA LEU A 215 12.78 -93.94 -1.24
C LEU A 215 13.46 -92.66 -1.77
N ALA A 216 14.63 -92.77 -2.40
CA ALA A 216 15.41 -91.63 -2.87
C ALA A 216 14.67 -90.74 -3.90
N PRO A 217 14.00 -91.28 -4.95
CA PRO A 217 13.22 -90.48 -5.89
C PRO A 217 12.08 -89.70 -5.24
N ALA A 218 11.38 -90.28 -4.26
CA ALA A 218 10.30 -89.61 -3.55
C ALA A 218 10.84 -88.48 -2.66
N ARG A 219 11.95 -88.71 -1.94
CA ARG A 219 12.60 -87.69 -1.11
C ARG A 219 13.22 -86.58 -1.95
N LEU A 220 13.88 -86.92 -3.06
CA LEU A 220 14.44 -85.94 -3.99
C LEU A 220 13.34 -85.12 -4.66
N LYS A 221 12.25 -85.76 -5.11
CA LYS A 221 11.04 -85.05 -5.63
C LYS A 221 10.50 -84.07 -4.60
N LYS A 222 10.40 -84.48 -3.32
CA LYS A 222 9.95 -83.61 -2.23
C LYS A 222 10.89 -82.41 -2.01
N ILE A 223 12.20 -82.65 -1.95
CA ILE A 223 13.20 -81.58 -1.73
C ILE A 223 13.24 -80.60 -2.91
N ILE A 224 13.18 -81.09 -4.16
CA ILE A 224 13.14 -80.24 -5.35
C ILE A 224 11.85 -79.41 -5.34
N LEU A 225 10.71 -80.00 -4.99
CA LEU A 225 9.44 -79.27 -4.92
C LEU A 225 9.47 -78.19 -3.84
N GLU A 226 9.97 -78.49 -2.64
CA GLU A 226 10.07 -77.52 -1.53
C GLU A 226 11.05 -76.38 -1.86
N SER A 227 12.25 -76.69 -2.39
CA SER A 227 13.24 -75.69 -2.76
C SER A 227 12.78 -74.81 -3.92
N ALA A 228 12.16 -75.38 -4.96
CA ALA A 228 11.58 -74.61 -6.06
C ALA A 228 10.42 -73.74 -5.57
N SER A 229 9.56 -74.25 -4.70
CA SER A 229 8.43 -73.48 -4.15
C SER A 229 8.90 -72.29 -3.33
N VAL A 230 9.95 -72.46 -2.50
CA VAL A 230 10.55 -71.36 -1.73
C VAL A 230 11.18 -70.32 -2.65
N ALA A 231 11.96 -70.75 -3.65
CA ALA A 231 12.58 -69.83 -4.61
C ALA A 231 11.53 -69.05 -5.42
N CYS A 232 10.52 -69.73 -5.96
CA CYS A 232 9.41 -69.09 -6.68
C CYS A 232 8.61 -68.14 -5.77
N GLY A 233 8.37 -68.50 -4.51
CA GLY A 233 7.71 -67.62 -3.54
C GLY A 233 8.52 -66.35 -3.26
N GLN A 234 9.83 -66.45 -3.10
CA GLN A 234 10.71 -65.29 -2.93
C GLN A 234 10.74 -64.40 -4.19
N THR A 235 10.86 -65.00 -5.38
CA THR A 235 10.79 -64.26 -6.64
C THR A 235 9.44 -63.56 -6.81
N LEU A 236 8.33 -64.20 -6.45
CA LEU A 236 7.00 -63.61 -6.48
C LEU A 236 6.90 -62.38 -5.55
N VAL A 237 7.45 -62.45 -4.34
CA VAL A 237 7.49 -61.31 -3.41
C VAL A 237 8.27 -60.15 -4.00
N VAL A 238 9.43 -60.41 -4.63
CA VAL A 238 10.24 -59.37 -5.29
C VAL A 238 9.48 -58.75 -6.47
N ILE A 239 8.81 -59.56 -7.30
CA ILE A 239 8.03 -59.06 -8.45
C ILE A 239 6.85 -58.21 -7.96
N LYS A 240 6.09 -58.64 -6.95
CA LYS A 240 5.00 -57.83 -6.37
C LYS A 240 5.47 -56.53 -5.73
N LEU A 241 6.68 -56.52 -5.16
CA LEU A 241 7.28 -55.30 -4.63
C LEU A 241 7.63 -54.29 -5.74
N LEU A 242 8.17 -54.80 -6.85
CA LEU A 242 8.56 -53.97 -8.01
C LEU A 242 7.35 -53.52 -8.83
N TYR A 243 6.30 -54.35 -8.90
CA TYR A 243 5.10 -54.15 -9.71
C TYR A 243 3.84 -54.50 -8.92
N PRO A 244 3.37 -53.60 -8.03
CA PRO A 244 2.25 -53.88 -7.11
C PRO A 244 0.91 -54.16 -7.79
N LYS A 245 0.75 -53.68 -9.03
CA LYS A 245 -0.47 -53.86 -9.85
C LYS A 245 -0.56 -55.25 -10.50
N LEU A 246 0.50 -56.06 -10.44
CA LEU A 246 0.47 -57.43 -10.95
C LEU A 246 -0.21 -58.38 -9.97
N ASP A 247 -1.33 -58.95 -10.41
CA ASP A 247 -1.99 -60.03 -9.69
C ASP A 247 -1.40 -61.39 -10.11
N LEU A 248 -0.38 -61.82 -9.36
CA LEU A 248 0.32 -63.08 -9.56
C LEU A 248 0.03 -64.05 -8.42
N GLU A 249 -0.32 -65.29 -8.76
CA GLU A 249 -0.46 -66.41 -7.83
C GLU A 249 0.58 -67.50 -8.13
N PRO A 250 1.14 -68.15 -7.11
CA PRO A 250 2.07 -69.26 -7.31
C PRO A 250 1.32 -70.50 -7.81
N ILE A 251 1.88 -71.19 -8.81
CA ILE A 251 1.37 -72.50 -9.23
C ILE A 251 1.68 -73.51 -8.11
N THR A 252 0.64 -74.05 -7.47
CA THR A 252 0.77 -74.88 -6.26
C THR A 252 0.98 -76.37 -6.54
N SER A 253 0.88 -76.82 -7.79
CA SER A 253 0.85 -78.24 -8.18
C SER A 253 1.96 -78.61 -9.16
N GLY A 254 3.21 -78.66 -8.68
CA GLY A 254 4.33 -79.24 -9.43
C GLY A 254 4.67 -78.57 -10.77
N TYR A 255 5.79 -78.95 -11.38
CA TYR A 255 6.17 -78.39 -12.68
C TYR A 255 5.32 -79.04 -13.79
N ALA A 256 4.38 -78.27 -14.35
CA ALA A 256 3.55 -78.64 -15.50
C ALA A 256 2.65 -79.88 -15.33
N GLU A 257 2.28 -80.24 -14.09
CA GLU A 257 1.42 -81.40 -13.84
C GLU A 257 -0.02 -81.12 -14.33
N GLY A 258 -0.43 -81.81 -15.39
CA GLY A 258 -1.76 -81.68 -15.99
C GLY A 258 -1.93 -80.51 -16.98
N THR A 259 -0.85 -79.83 -17.37
CA THR A 259 -0.91 -78.75 -18.36
C THR A 259 -1.11 -79.34 -19.77
N THR A 260 -2.27 -79.09 -20.38
CA THR A 260 -2.52 -79.36 -21.81
C THR A 260 -2.06 -78.19 -22.68
N ASP A 261 -1.98 -78.39 -24.00
CA ASP A 261 -1.56 -77.35 -24.94
C ASP A 261 -2.45 -76.10 -24.87
N GLU A 262 -3.76 -76.27 -24.62
CA GLU A 262 -4.69 -75.16 -24.42
C GLU A 262 -4.40 -74.38 -23.13
N LYS A 263 -4.04 -75.10 -22.05
CA LYS A 263 -3.67 -74.49 -20.77
C LYS A 263 -2.36 -73.71 -20.88
N ALA A 264 -1.42 -74.22 -21.68
CA ALA A 264 -0.17 -73.53 -21.96
C ALA A 264 -0.38 -72.22 -22.75
N LEU A 265 -1.30 -72.22 -23.73
CA LEU A 265 -1.68 -71.00 -24.45
C LEU A 265 -2.36 -69.98 -23.54
N GLU A 266 -3.25 -70.41 -22.64
CA GLU A 266 -3.88 -69.54 -21.63
C GLU A 266 -2.83 -68.84 -20.74
N PHE A 267 -1.77 -69.57 -20.34
CA PHE A 267 -0.68 -68.97 -19.57
C PHE A 267 0.15 -67.96 -20.38
N LEU A 268 0.35 -68.19 -21.68
CA LEU A 268 1.05 -67.24 -22.54
C LEU A 268 0.27 -65.93 -22.69
N ASP A 269 -1.05 -66.00 -22.85
CA ASP A 269 -1.91 -64.81 -22.92
C ASP A 269 -1.91 -64.03 -21.59
N GLN A 270 -1.90 -64.74 -20.44
CA GLN A 270 -1.75 -64.11 -19.13
C GLN A 270 -0.40 -63.39 -18.99
N VAL A 271 0.70 -64.02 -19.42
CA VAL A 271 2.04 -63.42 -19.38
C VAL A 271 2.13 -62.19 -20.28
N ASP A 272 1.51 -62.19 -21.46
CA ASP A 272 1.48 -61.01 -22.33
C ASP A 272 0.72 -59.84 -21.67
N GLY A 273 -0.44 -60.11 -21.07
CA GLY A 273 -1.19 -59.12 -20.29
C GLY A 273 -0.36 -58.52 -19.13
N MET A 274 0.41 -59.35 -18.43
CA MET A 274 1.31 -58.90 -17.37
C MET A 274 2.47 -58.05 -17.89
N ALA A 275 3.09 -58.45 -19.01
CA ALA A 275 4.15 -57.69 -19.65
C ALA A 275 3.67 -56.30 -20.07
N GLN A 276 2.43 -56.17 -20.57
CA GLN A 276 1.83 -54.88 -20.89
C GLN A 276 1.62 -53.99 -19.66
N ILE A 277 1.21 -54.57 -18.51
CA ILE A 277 1.07 -53.82 -17.24
C ILE A 277 2.43 -53.33 -16.76
N MET A 278 3.45 -54.19 -16.77
CA MET A 278 4.82 -53.83 -16.37
C MET A 278 5.42 -52.74 -17.27
N ALA A 279 5.18 -52.82 -18.59
CA ALA A 279 5.64 -51.81 -19.53
C ALA A 279 4.98 -50.45 -19.29
N LYS A 280 3.68 -50.42 -18.95
CA LYS A 280 2.97 -49.19 -18.59
C LYS A 280 3.51 -48.56 -17.31
N ASP A 281 3.66 -49.35 -16.24
CA ASP A 281 4.19 -48.86 -14.96
C ASP A 281 5.65 -48.36 -15.07
N ALA A 282 6.46 -48.94 -15.97
CA ALA A 282 7.85 -48.53 -16.19
C ALA A 282 8.01 -47.28 -17.08
N LEU A 283 7.15 -47.10 -18.10
CA LEU A 283 7.25 -46.01 -19.06
C LEU A 283 6.45 -44.77 -18.65
N TYR A 284 5.38 -44.95 -17.91
CA TYR A 284 4.50 -43.91 -17.41
C TYR A 284 4.20 -44.19 -15.93
N PRO A 285 5.16 -43.97 -15.02
CA PRO A 285 4.84 -43.95 -13.60
C PRO A 285 3.86 -42.80 -13.41
N GLU A 286 2.59 -43.13 -13.18
CA GLU A 286 1.56 -42.11 -13.00
C GLU A 286 2.03 -41.16 -11.90
N GLU A 287 2.14 -39.86 -12.22
CA GLU A 287 2.26 -38.82 -11.21
C GLU A 287 1.04 -38.99 -10.32
N GLU A 288 1.26 -39.39 -9.06
CA GLU A 288 0.21 -39.57 -8.07
C GLU A 288 -0.74 -38.36 -8.14
N ASP A 289 -1.97 -38.61 -8.61
CA ASP A 289 -3.10 -37.70 -8.54
C ASP A 289 -3.27 -37.28 -7.08
N ASN A 290 -2.65 -36.15 -6.73
CA ASN A 290 -2.89 -35.46 -5.49
C ASN A 290 -4.22 -34.71 -5.62
N ALA A 291 -5.31 -35.41 -5.30
CA ALA A 291 -6.60 -34.84 -4.96
C ALA A 291 -6.92 -35.11 -3.48
#